data_AF-A0A076LI63-F1
#
_entry.id   AF-A0A076LI63-F1
#
_cell.length_a   1.000
_cell.length_b   1.000
_cell.length_c   1.000
_cell.angle_alpha   90.00
_cell.angle_beta   90.00
_cell.angle_gamma   90.00
#
_symmetry.space_group_name_H-M   'P 1'
#
loop_
_entity.id
_entity.type
_entity.pdbx_description
1 polymer ?
#
loop_
_entity_poly.entity_id
_entity_poly.type
_entity_poly.pdbx_seq_one_letter_code
_entity_poly.pdbx_strand_id
1 'polypeptide(L)'
;MVAQSSVNLLSLASLARHKYPACQLVLAADRDLNGDGQSKAAAAAESCDGMVALPPVFGDWNDAFMQKGGEATRKAIYDATRPIAESPFNTMSEAAFTAMSTSEKAMRVHEHYGEALAVDANGQLLSRYEAGIWKIIPSSDFARDVAGLFQRLRAPFLSGKITSVVETLKLIIPQQDTPARRLIGFRYGVLDTQSGLFNPHHKLHWLRTLCDVDFTSLVEGETLETHAPNFWRWLDRAAGGRADKRDVILAALFMVLANRYDWQLFLEVTGPGGSGKSILAEIATLLAGEDNATSADVDTLEDPRNRASLIGFSLIRLPD
;
A
#
# COMPACT_ATOMS: atom_id res chain seq x y z
N MET A 1 37.79 0.68 11.00
CA MET A 1 36.45 1.23 10.69
C MET A 1 36.10 0.69 9.31
N VAL A 2 35.30 -0.37 9.23
CA VAL A 2 34.82 -0.88 7.93
C VAL A 2 33.63 -0.01 7.56
N ALA A 3 33.72 0.74 6.47
CA ALA A 3 32.56 1.45 5.94
C ALA A 3 31.46 0.41 5.66
N GLN A 4 30.34 0.49 6.36
CA GLN A 4 29.17 -0.33 6.05
C GLN A 4 28.62 0.16 4.72
N SER A 5 28.56 -0.74 3.76
CA SER A 5 27.95 -0.48 2.47
C SER A 5 27.02 -1.62 2.12
N SER A 6 26.09 -1.36 1.21
CA SER A 6 25.11 -2.34 0.76
C SER A 6 25.75 -3.62 0.18
N VAL A 7 27.03 -3.56 -0.22
CA VAL A 7 27.81 -4.67 -0.81
C VAL A 7 28.40 -5.61 0.25
N ASN A 8 28.73 -5.10 1.45
CA ASN A 8 29.36 -5.91 2.51
C ASN A 8 28.42 -6.21 3.68
N LEU A 9 27.19 -5.67 3.68
CA LEU A 9 26.22 -5.77 4.76
C LEU A 9 25.94 -7.22 5.16
N LEU A 10 25.71 -8.10 4.19
CA LEU A 10 25.39 -9.52 4.44
C LEU A 10 26.57 -10.26 5.10
N SER A 11 27.79 -10.05 4.59
CA SER A 11 28.99 -10.66 5.19
C SER A 11 29.26 -10.14 6.60
N LEU A 12 29.03 -8.84 6.84
CA LEU A 12 29.18 -8.22 8.16
C LEU A 12 28.12 -8.70 9.14
N ALA A 13 26.86 -8.87 8.70
CA ALA A 13 25.77 -9.39 9.53
C ALA A 13 26.07 -10.82 10.00
N SER A 14 26.53 -11.69 9.10
CA SER A 14 26.95 -13.05 9.43
C SER A 14 28.14 -13.08 10.40
N LEU A 15 29.14 -12.19 10.20
CA LEU A 15 30.28 -12.07 11.11
C LEU A 15 29.85 -11.58 12.50
N ALA A 16 28.94 -10.60 12.56
CA ALA A 16 28.40 -10.09 13.82
C ALA A 16 27.66 -11.18 14.60
N ARG A 17 26.85 -12.01 13.92
CA ARG A 17 26.17 -13.15 14.56
C ARG A 17 27.17 -14.18 15.08
N HIS A 18 28.22 -14.48 14.31
CA HIS A 18 29.25 -15.42 14.76
C HIS A 18 29.96 -14.92 16.04
N LYS A 19 30.22 -13.60 16.12
CA LYS A 19 30.91 -12.99 17.27
C LYS A 19 29.99 -12.79 18.49
N TYR A 20 28.70 -12.52 18.25
CA TYR A 20 27.71 -12.21 19.29
C TYR A 20 26.47 -13.11 19.16
N PRO A 21 26.59 -14.42 19.40
CA PRO A 21 25.52 -15.38 19.12
C PRO A 21 24.26 -15.15 19.97
N ALA A 22 24.41 -14.67 21.20
CA ALA A 22 23.31 -14.46 22.15
C ALA A 22 22.69 -13.05 22.10
N CYS A 23 23.22 -12.13 21.28
CA CYS A 23 22.70 -10.76 21.21
C CYS A 23 21.61 -10.64 20.13
N GLN A 24 20.60 -9.81 20.40
CA GLN A 24 19.68 -9.36 19.35
C GLN A 24 20.43 -8.41 18.43
N LEU A 25 20.43 -8.70 17.12
CA LEU A 25 21.07 -7.87 16.11
C LEU A 25 20.01 -7.01 15.42
N VAL A 26 20.28 -5.71 15.35
CA VAL A 26 19.42 -4.74 14.67
C VAL A 26 20.23 -4.08 13.56
N LEU A 27 19.77 -4.24 12.34
CA LEU A 27 20.35 -3.64 11.15
C LEU A 27 19.58 -2.34 10.87
N ALA A 28 20.15 -1.23 11.31
CA ALA A 28 19.68 0.10 10.98
C ALA A 28 20.09 0.43 9.54
N ALA A 29 19.14 0.34 8.61
CA ALA A 29 19.38 0.54 7.18
C ALA A 29 18.70 1.82 6.67
N ASP A 30 19.13 2.26 5.49
CA ASP A 30 18.53 3.39 4.78
C ASP A 30 17.17 3.00 4.22
N ARG A 31 16.27 3.97 4.13
CA ARG A 31 14.98 3.81 3.45
C ARG A 31 15.08 4.48 2.10
N ASP A 32 15.43 3.70 1.08
CA ASP A 32 15.55 4.18 -0.28
C ASP A 32 14.19 4.28 -0.98
N LEU A 33 14.05 5.22 -1.92
CA LEU A 33 12.83 5.41 -2.70
C LEU A 33 12.48 4.17 -3.54
N ASN A 34 13.50 3.46 -4.02
CA ASN A 34 13.39 2.30 -4.89
C ASN A 34 13.40 0.95 -4.14
N GLY A 35 13.51 0.95 -2.82
CA GLY A 35 13.48 -0.28 -2.02
C GLY A 35 14.82 -1.05 -1.90
N ASP A 36 15.93 -0.57 -2.48
CA ASP A 36 17.19 -1.31 -2.52
C ASP A 36 17.79 -1.53 -1.12
N GLY A 37 17.93 -0.47 -0.33
CA GLY A 37 18.45 -0.51 1.04
C GLY A 37 17.63 -1.44 1.93
N GLN A 38 16.31 -1.38 1.80
CA GLN A 38 15.36 -2.22 2.53
C GLN A 38 15.54 -3.70 2.17
N SER A 39 15.65 -4.01 0.88
CA SER A 39 15.77 -5.39 0.38
C SER A 39 17.09 -6.03 0.82
N LYS A 40 18.19 -5.28 0.72
CA LYS A 40 19.51 -5.77 1.14
C LYS A 40 19.61 -5.93 2.66
N ALA A 41 18.99 -5.02 3.42
CA ALA A 41 18.91 -5.14 4.87
C ALA A 41 18.06 -6.34 5.29
N ALA A 42 16.94 -6.60 4.62
CA ALA A 42 16.10 -7.77 4.87
C ALA A 42 16.87 -9.08 4.64
N ALA A 43 17.59 -9.19 3.51
CA ALA A 43 18.41 -10.37 3.20
C ALA A 43 19.54 -10.59 4.25
N ALA A 44 20.18 -9.51 4.69
CA ALA A 44 21.21 -9.58 5.74
C ALA A 44 20.62 -9.90 7.12
N ALA A 45 19.41 -9.41 7.44
CA ALA A 45 18.71 -9.72 8.67
C ALA A 45 18.38 -11.21 8.73
N GLU A 46 17.84 -11.77 7.65
CA GLU A 46 17.50 -13.19 7.53
C GLU A 46 18.74 -14.08 7.75
N SER A 47 19.89 -13.73 7.16
CA SER A 47 21.12 -14.53 7.30
C SER A 47 21.72 -14.52 8.71
N CYS A 48 21.32 -13.56 9.55
CA CYS A 48 21.84 -13.38 10.89
C CYS A 48 20.78 -13.51 11.98
N ASP A 49 19.54 -13.92 11.67
CA ASP A 49 18.41 -13.91 12.61
C ASP A 49 18.29 -12.55 13.34
N GLY A 50 18.42 -11.48 12.55
CA GLY A 50 18.39 -10.10 13.00
C GLY A 50 17.09 -9.40 12.63
N MET A 51 16.95 -8.15 13.04
CA MET A 51 15.81 -7.29 12.72
C MET A 51 16.26 -6.09 11.89
N VAL A 52 15.43 -5.65 10.95
CA VAL A 52 15.69 -4.42 10.20
C VAL A 52 14.98 -3.26 10.87
N ALA A 53 15.71 -2.19 11.14
CA ALA A 53 15.14 -0.90 11.48
C ALA A 53 15.29 0.01 10.27
N LEU A 54 14.22 0.73 9.92
CA LEU A 54 14.22 1.74 8.86
C LEU A 54 13.83 3.11 9.43
N PRO A 55 14.43 4.20 8.94
CA PRO A 55 14.04 5.55 9.36
C PRO A 55 12.57 5.81 9.03
N PRO A 56 11.86 6.63 9.82
CA PRO A 56 10.45 6.97 9.58
C PRO A 56 10.21 7.85 8.34
N VAL A 57 11.27 8.25 7.65
CA VAL A 57 11.28 9.04 6.41
C VAL A 57 12.14 8.31 5.36
N PHE A 58 12.02 8.67 4.08
CA PHE A 58 13.01 8.24 3.09
C PHE A 58 14.34 8.95 3.33
N GLY A 59 15.45 8.26 3.08
CA GLY A 59 16.81 8.70 3.40
C GLY A 59 17.43 7.89 4.53
N ASP A 60 18.39 8.50 5.22
CA ASP A 60 19.14 7.86 6.29
C ASP A 60 18.59 8.22 7.70
N TRP A 61 19.22 7.68 8.75
CA TRP A 61 18.84 7.94 10.14
C TRP A 61 19.15 9.36 10.61
N ASN A 62 20.11 10.04 9.99
CA ASN A 62 20.41 11.43 10.26
C ASN A 62 19.34 12.35 9.66
N ASP A 63 18.85 12.06 8.46
CA ASP A 63 17.69 12.75 7.86
C ASP A 63 16.46 12.63 8.76
N ALA A 64 16.19 11.43 9.27
CA ALA A 64 15.11 11.22 10.24
C ALA A 64 15.28 12.07 11.51
N PHE A 65 16.49 12.11 12.07
CA PHE A 65 16.79 12.93 13.25
C PHE A 65 16.59 14.43 12.98
N MET A 66 17.06 14.91 11.83
CA MET A 66 16.95 16.32 11.45
C MET A 66 15.50 16.72 11.16
N GLN A 67 14.70 15.85 10.53
CA GLN A 67 13.33 16.16 10.12
C GLN A 67 12.28 15.91 11.22
N LYS A 68 12.43 14.84 12.01
CA LYS A 68 11.43 14.38 13.00
C LYS A 68 11.89 14.55 14.45
N GLY A 69 13.16 14.89 14.68
CA GLY A 69 13.75 15.04 16.00
C GLY A 69 14.14 13.71 16.66
N GLY A 70 14.96 13.80 17.71
CA GLY A 70 15.56 12.62 18.35
C GLY A 70 14.57 11.67 19.04
N GLU A 71 13.41 12.15 19.49
CA GLU A 71 12.40 11.30 20.12
C GLU A 71 11.75 10.36 19.11
N ALA A 72 11.30 10.88 17.96
CA ALA A 72 10.69 10.09 16.90
C ALA A 72 11.67 9.08 16.30
N THR A 73 12.93 9.48 16.06
CA THR A 73 13.98 8.58 15.57
C THR A 73 14.27 7.46 16.55
N ARG A 74 14.38 7.77 17.85
CA ARG A 74 14.59 6.76 18.89
C ARG A 74 13.41 5.80 18.99
N LYS A 75 12.18 6.33 18.90
CA LYS A 75 10.96 5.51 18.88
C LYS A 75 10.96 4.55 17.68
N ALA A 76 11.31 5.01 16.48
CA ALA A 76 11.36 4.16 15.29
C ALA A 76 12.36 3.01 15.41
N ILE A 77 13.55 3.26 16.00
CA ILE A 77 14.51 2.19 16.32
C ILE A 77 13.91 1.22 17.34
N TYR A 78 13.34 1.73 18.43
CA TYR A 78 12.77 0.88 19.47
C TYR A 78 11.60 0.03 18.96
N ASP A 79 10.71 0.59 18.15
CA ASP A 79 9.59 -0.12 17.57
C ASP A 79 10.08 -1.27 16.67
N ALA A 80 11.21 -1.09 15.96
CA ALA A 80 11.84 -2.18 15.20
C ALA A 80 12.52 -3.24 16.10
N THR A 81 12.91 -2.89 17.32
CA THR A 81 13.50 -3.85 18.29
C THR A 81 12.45 -4.58 19.13
N ARG A 82 11.20 -4.10 19.14
CA ARG A 82 10.12 -4.76 19.88
C ARG A 82 9.96 -6.17 19.29
N PRO A 83 9.92 -7.21 20.15
CA PRO A 83 9.58 -8.54 19.66
C PRO A 83 8.25 -8.43 18.92
N ILE A 84 8.18 -9.03 17.74
CA ILE A 84 6.89 -9.25 17.07
C ILE A 84 6.02 -9.92 18.13
N ALA A 85 4.93 -9.27 18.53
CA ALA A 85 4.04 -9.82 19.54
C ALA A 85 3.62 -11.21 19.06
N GLU A 86 4.02 -12.26 19.80
CA GLU A 86 3.66 -13.61 19.40
C GLU A 86 2.15 -13.74 19.36
N SER A 87 1.65 -14.32 18.27
CA SER A 87 0.23 -14.59 18.11
C SER A 87 -0.32 -15.30 19.35
N PRO A 88 -1.47 -14.86 19.91
CA PRO A 88 -2.08 -15.53 21.06
C PRO A 88 -2.43 -17.00 20.76
N PHE A 89 -2.59 -17.35 19.47
CA PHE A 89 -2.84 -18.72 19.02
C PHE A 89 -1.60 -19.63 19.03
N ASN A 90 -0.41 -19.10 19.34
CA ASN A 90 0.82 -19.89 19.49
C ASN A 90 1.18 -20.15 20.96
N THR A 91 0.66 -19.35 21.89
CA THR A 91 1.06 -19.37 23.31
C THR A 91 -0.04 -19.86 24.25
N MET A 92 -1.31 -19.69 23.87
CA MET A 92 -2.47 -20.10 24.68
C MET A 92 -2.76 -21.59 24.59
N SER A 93 -3.40 -22.16 25.62
CA SER A 93 -3.90 -23.54 25.61
C SER A 93 -5.30 -23.67 25.03
N GLU A 94 -5.61 -24.85 24.48
CA GLU A 94 -6.94 -25.21 23.96
C GLU A 94 -8.06 -24.96 25.00
N ALA A 95 -7.84 -25.37 26.24
CA ALA A 95 -8.82 -25.26 27.32
C ALA A 95 -9.12 -23.80 27.67
N ALA A 96 -8.07 -22.97 27.79
CA ALA A 96 -8.22 -21.55 28.06
C ALA A 96 -9.00 -20.85 26.93
N PHE A 97 -8.67 -21.15 25.68
CA PHE A 97 -9.38 -20.59 24.53
C PHE A 97 -10.83 -21.07 24.44
N THR A 98 -11.09 -22.35 24.70
CA THR A 98 -12.44 -22.91 24.59
C THR A 98 -13.40 -22.27 25.59
N ALA A 99 -12.92 -21.99 26.81
CA ALA A 99 -13.69 -21.35 27.88
C ALA A 99 -14.04 -19.87 27.63
N MET A 100 -13.36 -19.21 26.68
CA MET A 100 -13.63 -17.80 26.35
C MET A 100 -15.03 -17.59 25.74
N SER A 101 -15.61 -16.44 26.02
CA SER A 101 -16.78 -15.91 25.32
C SER A 101 -16.47 -15.56 23.85
N THR A 102 -17.50 -15.30 23.05
CA THR A 102 -17.34 -14.89 21.64
C THR A 102 -16.57 -13.59 21.48
N SER A 103 -16.81 -12.60 22.35
CA SER A 103 -16.10 -11.31 22.34
C SER A 103 -14.63 -11.47 22.70
N GLU A 104 -14.31 -12.29 23.71
CA GLU A 104 -12.91 -12.60 24.06
C GLU A 104 -12.19 -13.32 22.92
N LYS A 105 -12.85 -14.28 22.26
CA LYS A 105 -12.29 -14.94 21.06
C LYS A 105 -12.05 -13.95 19.93
N ALA A 106 -12.98 -13.03 19.68
CA ALA A 106 -12.83 -11.98 18.69
C ALA A 106 -11.66 -11.04 19.03
N MET A 107 -11.48 -10.67 20.31
CA MET A 107 -10.31 -9.91 20.77
C MET A 107 -9.00 -10.66 20.49
N ARG A 108 -8.94 -11.99 20.68
CA ARG A 108 -7.74 -12.77 20.33
C ARG A 108 -7.45 -12.77 18.84
N VAL A 109 -8.49 -12.80 18.00
CA VAL A 109 -8.33 -12.64 16.55
C VAL A 109 -7.83 -11.22 16.22
N HIS A 110 -8.35 -10.18 16.87
CA HIS A 110 -7.85 -8.82 16.71
C HIS A 110 -6.37 -8.71 17.11
N GLU A 111 -5.97 -9.25 18.27
CA GLU A 111 -4.58 -9.31 18.73
C GLU A 111 -3.68 -10.05 17.74
N HIS A 112 -4.16 -11.15 17.14
CA HIS A 112 -3.42 -11.92 16.13
C HIS A 112 -3.09 -11.10 14.88
N TYR A 113 -4.06 -10.34 14.37
CA TYR A 113 -3.85 -9.49 13.20
C TYR A 113 -3.33 -8.09 13.55
N GLY A 114 -3.25 -7.75 14.85
CA GLY A 114 -2.90 -6.43 15.34
C GLY A 114 -3.76 -5.33 14.72
N GLU A 115 -3.09 -4.30 14.21
CA GLU A 115 -3.74 -3.15 13.60
C GLU A 115 -3.93 -3.29 12.08
N ALA A 116 -3.86 -4.52 11.56
CA ALA A 116 -3.96 -4.79 10.12
C ALA A 116 -5.40 -5.02 9.64
N LEU A 117 -6.42 -4.95 10.50
CA LEU A 117 -7.82 -5.15 10.10
C LEU A 117 -8.65 -3.88 10.26
N ALA A 118 -9.57 -3.66 9.32
CA ALA A 118 -10.58 -2.62 9.39
C ALA A 118 -11.84 -3.06 8.65
N VAL A 119 -12.97 -2.43 8.97
CA VAL A 119 -14.22 -2.57 8.20
C VAL A 119 -14.48 -1.33 7.34
N ASP A 120 -15.25 -1.48 6.27
CA ASP A 120 -15.75 -0.32 5.51
C ASP A 120 -16.66 0.57 6.37
N ALA A 121 -17.05 1.73 5.81
CA ALA A 121 -17.91 2.70 6.49
C ALA A 121 -19.26 2.11 6.97
N ASN A 122 -19.77 1.07 6.30
CA ASN A 122 -21.01 0.39 6.69
C ASN A 122 -20.80 -0.76 7.69
N GLY A 123 -19.55 -1.06 8.06
CA GLY A 123 -19.21 -2.14 8.98
C GLY A 123 -19.40 -3.56 8.41
N GLN A 124 -19.54 -3.70 7.09
CA GLN A 124 -19.89 -4.97 6.44
C GLN A 124 -18.67 -5.68 5.85
N LEU A 125 -17.87 -4.95 5.07
CA LEU A 125 -16.74 -5.48 4.33
C LEU A 125 -15.48 -5.37 5.18
N LEU A 126 -14.86 -6.52 5.43
CA LEU A 126 -13.61 -6.59 6.16
C LEU A 126 -12.45 -6.43 5.18
N SER A 127 -11.46 -5.64 5.55
CA SER A 127 -10.24 -5.44 4.78
C SER A 127 -9.01 -5.66 5.65
N ARG A 128 -7.92 -6.04 4.99
CA ARG A 128 -6.61 -6.21 5.61
C ARG A 128 -5.59 -5.29 4.98
N TYR A 129 -4.77 -4.68 5.82
CA TYR A 129 -3.65 -3.84 5.40
C TYR A 129 -2.47 -4.73 5.04
N GLU A 130 -2.09 -4.75 3.77
CA GLU A 130 -0.97 -5.53 3.25
C GLU A 130 -0.25 -4.72 2.17
N ALA A 131 1.09 -4.75 2.20
CA ALA A 131 1.93 -4.10 1.19
C ALA A 131 1.56 -2.63 0.89
N GLY A 132 1.21 -1.86 1.92
CA GLY A 132 0.93 -0.43 1.78
C GLY A 132 -0.54 -0.06 1.56
N ILE A 133 -1.41 -1.04 1.27
CA ILE A 133 -2.82 -0.82 0.88
C ILE A 133 -3.80 -1.70 1.66
N TRP A 134 -5.06 -1.27 1.72
CA TRP A 134 -6.17 -2.01 2.28
C TRP A 134 -6.87 -2.84 1.20
N LYS A 135 -6.83 -4.17 1.33
CA LYS A 135 -7.52 -5.10 0.43
C LYS A 135 -8.73 -5.71 1.09
N ILE A 136 -9.85 -5.73 0.38
CA ILE A 136 -11.06 -6.41 0.84
C ILE A 136 -10.79 -7.91 0.91
N ILE A 137 -11.18 -8.53 2.02
CA ILE A 137 -11.10 -9.98 2.18
C ILE A 137 -12.52 -10.54 2.03
N PRO A 138 -12.75 -11.51 1.12
CA PRO A 138 -14.03 -12.19 1.05
C PRO A 138 -14.38 -12.85 2.40
N SER A 139 -15.64 -12.73 2.83
CA SER A 139 -16.09 -13.24 4.12
C SER A 139 -15.82 -14.74 4.31
N SER A 140 -15.92 -15.54 3.25
CA SER A 140 -15.61 -16.97 3.27
C SER A 140 -14.14 -17.26 3.52
N ASP A 141 -13.24 -16.44 2.96
CA ASP A 141 -11.81 -16.63 3.08
C ASP A 141 -11.36 -16.21 4.47
N PHE A 142 -11.86 -15.07 4.97
CA PHE A 142 -11.58 -14.66 6.34
C PHE A 142 -12.13 -15.64 7.38
N ALA A 143 -13.32 -16.21 7.15
CA ALA A 143 -13.86 -17.26 8.02
C ALA A 143 -12.97 -18.51 8.02
N ARG A 144 -12.38 -18.88 6.87
CA ARG A 144 -11.42 -19.98 6.77
C ARG A 144 -10.14 -19.67 7.54
N ASP A 145 -9.63 -18.44 7.44
CA ASP A 145 -8.46 -18.00 8.21
C ASP A 145 -8.72 -18.09 9.72
N VAL A 146 -9.88 -17.59 10.20
CA VAL A 146 -10.27 -17.69 11.62
C VAL A 146 -10.45 -19.15 12.06
N ALA A 147 -11.04 -20.01 11.22
CA ALA A 147 -11.12 -21.44 11.51
C ALA A 147 -9.71 -22.07 11.63
N GLY A 148 -8.77 -21.66 10.78
CA GLY A 148 -7.36 -22.07 10.88
C GLY A 148 -6.72 -21.69 12.22
N LEU A 149 -7.07 -20.53 12.80
CA LEU A 149 -6.61 -20.13 14.13
C LEU A 149 -7.15 -21.05 15.24
N PHE A 150 -8.40 -21.47 15.16
CA PHE A 150 -8.97 -22.48 16.08
C PHE A 150 -8.23 -23.82 15.95
N GLN A 151 -7.95 -24.26 14.73
CA GLN A 151 -7.24 -25.51 14.47
C GLN A 151 -5.82 -25.52 15.03
N ARG A 152 -5.09 -24.39 14.97
CA ARG A 152 -3.75 -24.27 15.58
C ARG A 152 -3.77 -24.58 17.09
N LEU A 153 -4.83 -24.14 17.77
CA LEU A 153 -5.07 -24.44 19.19
C LEU A 153 -5.73 -25.80 19.42
N ARG A 154 -6.00 -26.58 18.36
CA ARG A 154 -6.79 -27.82 18.39
C ARG A 154 -8.21 -27.65 18.96
N ALA A 155 -8.71 -26.41 18.99
CA ALA A 155 -10.00 -26.09 19.55
C ALA A 155 -11.15 -26.44 18.57
N PRO A 156 -12.24 -27.08 19.04
CA PRO A 156 -13.38 -27.40 18.19
C PRO A 156 -14.19 -26.15 17.82
N PHE A 157 -14.74 -26.17 16.60
CA PHE A 157 -15.61 -25.11 16.08
C PHE A 157 -16.71 -25.65 15.18
N LEU A 158 -17.75 -24.82 15.03
CA LEU A 158 -18.84 -24.99 14.08
C LEU A 158 -18.90 -23.73 13.22
N SER A 159 -19.46 -23.83 12.02
CA SER A 159 -19.58 -22.70 11.09
C SER A 159 -20.22 -21.46 11.76
N GLY A 160 -21.37 -21.63 12.42
CA GLY A 160 -22.05 -20.51 13.10
C GLY A 160 -21.24 -19.88 14.25
N LYS A 161 -20.34 -20.64 14.89
CA LYS A 161 -19.43 -20.11 15.92
C LYS A 161 -18.36 -19.22 15.29
N ILE A 162 -17.80 -19.63 14.15
CA ILE A 162 -16.85 -18.81 13.39
C ILE A 162 -17.52 -17.54 12.89
N THR A 163 -18.72 -17.65 12.30
CA THR A 163 -19.51 -16.49 11.88
C THR A 163 -19.73 -15.51 13.03
N SER A 164 -20.14 -16.01 14.20
CA SER A 164 -20.38 -15.16 15.38
C SER A 164 -19.12 -14.42 15.83
N VAL A 165 -17.95 -15.09 15.79
CA VAL A 165 -16.66 -14.46 16.13
C VAL A 165 -16.29 -13.38 15.11
N VAL A 166 -16.47 -13.64 13.81
CA VAL A 166 -16.19 -12.66 12.75
C VAL A 166 -17.11 -11.44 12.85
N GLU A 167 -18.41 -11.65 13.06
CA GLU A 167 -19.36 -10.53 13.21
C GLU A 167 -19.08 -9.73 14.50
N THR A 168 -18.67 -10.39 15.58
CA THR A 168 -18.24 -9.69 16.80
C THR A 168 -16.94 -8.92 16.59
N LEU A 169 -15.99 -9.46 15.82
CA LEU A 169 -14.73 -8.80 15.48
C LEU A 169 -14.96 -7.50 14.71
N LYS A 170 -15.92 -7.47 13.77
CA LYS A 170 -16.28 -6.27 13.01
C LYS A 170 -16.71 -5.09 13.90
N LEU A 171 -17.24 -5.36 15.09
CA LEU A 171 -17.60 -4.35 16.08
C LEU A 171 -16.41 -3.81 16.88
N ILE A 172 -15.29 -4.54 16.88
CA ILE A 172 -14.07 -4.22 17.65
C ILE A 172 -13.08 -3.44 16.79
N ILE A 173 -12.90 -3.84 15.53
CA ILE A 173 -11.90 -3.27 14.63
C ILE A 173 -12.33 -1.90 14.09
N PRO A 174 -11.39 -1.01 13.75
CA PRO A 174 -11.71 0.34 13.30
C PRO A 174 -12.46 0.36 11.96
N GLN A 175 -13.26 1.40 11.75
CA GLN A 175 -13.83 1.74 10.45
C GLN A 175 -12.78 2.48 9.60
N GLN A 176 -12.76 2.17 8.31
CA GLN A 176 -11.95 2.88 7.32
C GLN A 176 -12.44 4.32 7.16
N ASP A 177 -11.49 5.25 7.00
CA ASP A 177 -11.79 6.60 6.55
C ASP A 177 -11.65 6.69 5.02
N THR A 178 -12.06 7.83 4.45
CA THR A 178 -11.93 8.12 3.03
C THR A 178 -10.45 8.38 2.71
N PRO A 179 -9.83 7.64 1.77
CA PRO A 179 -8.47 7.94 1.34
C PRO A 179 -8.38 9.36 0.78
N ALA A 180 -7.38 10.10 1.23
CA ALA A 180 -7.14 11.44 0.74
C ALA A 180 -6.76 11.38 -0.74
N ARG A 181 -7.58 11.96 -1.61
CA ARG A 181 -7.44 11.88 -3.08
C ARG A 181 -6.14 12.49 -3.62
N ARG A 182 -5.45 13.31 -2.82
CA ARG A 182 -4.12 13.86 -3.16
C ARG A 182 -2.99 12.83 -3.06
N LEU A 183 -3.25 11.67 -2.43
CA LEU A 183 -2.26 10.63 -2.19
C LEU A 183 -2.28 9.63 -3.33
N ILE A 184 -1.12 9.40 -3.94
CA ILE A 184 -0.91 8.40 -4.97
C ILE A 184 0.01 7.33 -4.39
N GLY A 185 -0.48 6.10 -4.29
CA GLY A 185 0.33 4.97 -3.86
C GLY A 185 1.27 4.50 -4.97
N PHE A 186 2.52 4.22 -4.61
CA PHE A 186 3.54 3.57 -5.43
C PHE A 186 4.03 2.31 -4.70
N ARG A 187 4.85 1.49 -5.34
CA ARG A 187 5.34 0.23 -4.75
C ARG A 187 5.94 0.40 -3.34
N TYR A 188 6.74 1.44 -3.13
CA TYR A 188 7.48 1.64 -1.88
C TYR A 188 7.04 2.83 -1.02
N GLY A 189 6.07 3.62 -1.49
CA GLY A 189 5.61 4.80 -0.76
C GLY A 189 4.42 5.48 -1.38
N VAL A 190 4.15 6.69 -0.94
CA VAL A 190 2.98 7.49 -1.29
C VAL A 190 3.43 8.88 -1.65
N LEU A 191 3.10 9.34 -2.85
CA LEU A 191 3.28 10.73 -3.25
C LEU A 191 2.10 11.56 -2.77
N ASP A 192 2.37 12.65 -2.06
CA ASP A 192 1.38 13.69 -1.78
C ASP A 192 1.48 14.77 -2.88
N THR A 193 0.48 14.83 -3.76
CA THR A 193 0.49 15.75 -4.91
C THR A 193 0.38 17.22 -4.54
N GLN A 194 -0.02 17.55 -3.32
CA GLN A 194 -0.11 18.93 -2.86
C GLN A 194 1.25 19.45 -2.40
N SER A 195 1.99 18.63 -1.66
CA SER A 195 3.33 18.99 -1.17
C SER A 195 4.46 18.61 -2.12
N GLY A 196 4.22 17.68 -3.04
CA GLY A 196 5.25 17.07 -3.89
C GLY A 196 6.16 16.08 -3.13
N LEU A 197 5.85 15.78 -1.86
CA LEU A 197 6.68 14.92 -1.03
C LEU A 197 6.29 13.44 -1.18
N PHE A 198 7.29 12.60 -1.35
CA PHE A 198 7.15 11.15 -1.30
C PHE A 198 7.38 10.66 0.13
N ASN A 199 6.39 9.97 0.68
CA ASN A 199 6.37 9.52 2.07
C ASN A 199 6.20 8.00 2.16
N PRO A 200 6.71 7.35 3.21
CA PRO A 200 6.48 5.93 3.42
C PRO A 200 4.97 5.62 3.52
N HIS A 201 4.62 4.38 3.17
CA HIS A 201 3.26 3.89 3.34
C HIS A 201 2.78 4.01 4.79
N HIS A 202 1.50 4.33 4.95
CA HIS A 202 0.89 4.44 6.26
C HIS A 202 -0.58 4.00 6.21
N LYS A 203 -0.98 3.12 7.13
CA LYS A 203 -2.33 2.55 7.19
C LYS A 203 -3.44 3.59 7.30
N LEU A 204 -3.18 4.72 7.98
CA LEU A 204 -4.15 5.83 8.12
C LEU A 204 -4.33 6.66 6.83
N HIS A 205 -3.57 6.37 5.76
CA HIS A 205 -3.85 6.94 4.45
C HIS A 205 -5.02 6.24 3.76
N TRP A 206 -5.44 5.06 4.24
CA TRP A 206 -6.58 4.29 3.73
C TRP A 206 -6.55 4.00 2.23
N LEU A 207 -5.35 4.00 1.63
CA LEU A 207 -5.16 3.66 0.22
C LEU A 207 -5.63 2.23 -0.03
N ARG A 208 -6.41 2.04 -1.10
CA ARG A 208 -6.95 0.74 -1.51
C ARG A 208 -6.20 0.12 -2.68
N THR A 209 -5.44 0.95 -3.39
CA THR A 209 -4.63 0.55 -4.52
C THR A 209 -3.37 1.42 -4.58
N LEU A 210 -2.41 0.97 -5.38
CA LEU A 210 -1.18 1.67 -5.70
C LEU A 210 -0.83 1.41 -7.16
N CYS A 211 -0.09 2.33 -7.77
CA CYS A 211 0.60 2.08 -9.02
C CYS A 211 1.79 1.15 -8.72
N ASP A 212 1.84 -0.03 -9.34
CA ASP A 212 2.94 -0.99 -9.18
C ASP A 212 4.19 -0.58 -9.98
N VAL A 213 4.66 0.64 -9.71
CA VAL A 213 5.87 1.24 -10.30
C VAL A 213 6.68 1.91 -9.21
N ASP A 214 7.99 2.02 -9.44
CA ASP A 214 8.90 2.68 -8.52
C ASP A 214 8.83 4.20 -8.70
N PHE A 215 8.90 4.93 -7.59
CA PHE A 215 9.05 6.38 -7.64
C PHE A 215 10.54 6.74 -7.72
N THR A 216 10.89 7.59 -8.68
CA THR A 216 12.26 8.07 -8.86
C THR A 216 12.37 9.54 -8.49
N SER A 217 13.49 9.94 -7.88
CA SER A 217 13.81 11.35 -7.68
C SER A 217 13.97 12.06 -9.02
N LEU A 218 13.66 13.36 -9.01
CA LEU A 218 13.94 14.25 -10.13
C LEU A 218 15.43 14.23 -10.47
N VAL A 219 15.75 14.00 -11.73
CA VAL A 219 17.12 14.09 -12.25
C VAL A 219 17.34 15.48 -12.86
N GLU A 220 18.51 16.08 -12.65
CA GLU A 220 18.82 17.37 -13.27
C GLU A 220 18.77 17.27 -14.80
N GLY A 221 17.99 18.14 -15.43
CA GLY A 221 17.76 18.11 -16.88
C GLY A 221 16.79 17.01 -17.34
N GLU A 222 16.03 16.40 -16.43
CA GLU A 222 15.01 15.42 -16.77
C GLU A 222 13.93 16.01 -17.69
N THR A 223 13.70 15.35 -18.83
CA THR A 223 12.63 15.70 -19.77
C THR A 223 11.93 14.44 -20.26
N LEU A 224 10.65 14.57 -20.64
CA LEU A 224 9.89 13.45 -21.22
C LEU A 224 10.56 12.90 -22.48
N GLU A 225 11.17 13.75 -23.29
CA GLU A 225 11.89 13.37 -24.52
C GLU A 225 13.02 12.36 -24.26
N THR A 226 13.76 12.58 -23.18
CA THR A 226 15.00 11.85 -22.90
C THR A 226 14.78 10.70 -21.91
N HIS A 227 13.91 10.90 -20.92
CA HIS A 227 13.68 9.96 -19.82
C HIS A 227 12.41 9.11 -20.01
N ALA A 228 11.50 9.53 -20.89
CA ALA A 228 10.31 8.76 -21.28
C ALA A 228 10.12 8.72 -22.81
N PRO A 229 11.13 8.30 -23.60
CA PRO A 229 11.16 8.49 -25.05
C PRO A 229 9.99 7.82 -25.79
N ASN A 230 9.48 6.69 -25.28
CA ASN A 230 8.31 6.02 -25.86
C ASN A 230 7.01 6.78 -25.60
N PHE A 231 6.84 7.28 -24.37
CA PHE A 231 5.71 8.14 -24.02
C PHE A 231 5.75 9.44 -24.82
N TRP A 232 6.93 10.06 -24.95
CA TRP A 232 7.11 11.25 -25.77
C TRP A 232 6.72 11.04 -27.24
N ARG A 233 7.21 9.98 -27.87
CA ARG A 233 6.87 9.65 -29.27
C ARG A 233 5.36 9.49 -29.46
N TRP A 234 4.69 8.84 -28.52
CA TRP A 234 3.24 8.71 -28.55
C TRP A 234 2.55 10.08 -28.36
N LEU A 235 2.96 10.86 -27.36
CA LEU A 235 2.38 12.17 -27.03
C LEU A 235 2.49 13.13 -28.22
N ASP A 236 3.68 13.22 -28.83
CA ASP A 236 3.93 14.08 -29.98
C ASP A 236 3.10 13.65 -31.21
N ARG A 237 3.00 12.33 -31.45
CA ARG A 237 2.12 11.78 -32.49
C ARG A 237 0.65 12.08 -32.24
N ALA A 238 0.15 11.88 -31.02
CA ALA A 238 -1.24 12.14 -30.64
C ALA A 238 -1.60 13.63 -30.75
N ALA A 239 -0.61 14.50 -30.47
CA ALA A 239 -0.72 15.93 -30.66
C ALA A 239 -0.57 16.41 -32.12
N GLY A 240 0.00 15.57 -32.99
CA GLY A 240 0.34 15.93 -34.37
C GLY A 240 1.48 16.95 -34.45
N GLY A 241 2.48 16.82 -33.57
CA GLY A 241 3.64 17.73 -33.46
C GLY A 241 3.32 19.11 -32.87
N ARG A 242 2.09 19.33 -32.38
CA ARG A 242 1.63 20.62 -31.87
C ARG A 242 1.83 20.72 -30.36
N ALA A 243 2.65 21.67 -29.92
CA ALA A 243 3.01 21.83 -28.51
C ALA A 243 1.82 22.13 -27.59
N ASP A 244 0.92 23.03 -28.00
CA ASP A 244 -0.32 23.37 -27.29
C ASP A 244 -1.20 22.14 -27.07
N LYS A 245 -1.31 21.26 -28.07
CA LYS A 245 -2.09 20.02 -27.93
C LYS A 245 -1.39 18.99 -27.02
N ARG A 246 -0.05 18.96 -26.95
CA ARG A 246 0.68 18.13 -25.98
C ARG A 246 0.35 18.58 -24.56
N ASP A 247 0.34 19.88 -24.30
CA ASP A 247 0.04 20.44 -22.98
C ASP A 247 -1.39 20.10 -22.54
N VAL A 248 -2.36 20.14 -23.46
CA VAL A 248 -3.75 19.71 -23.17
C VAL A 248 -3.81 18.22 -22.82
N ILE A 249 -3.11 17.35 -23.55
CA ILE A 249 -3.06 15.91 -23.24
C ILE A 249 -2.40 15.67 -21.88
N LEU A 250 -1.32 16.37 -21.57
CA LEU A 250 -0.66 16.30 -20.26
C LEU A 250 -1.56 16.80 -19.13
N ALA A 251 -2.30 17.89 -19.34
CA ALA A 251 -3.26 18.40 -18.37
C ALA A 251 -4.40 17.40 -18.13
N ALA A 252 -4.88 16.72 -19.18
CA ALA A 252 -5.88 15.66 -19.07
C ALA A 252 -5.35 14.45 -18.28
N LEU A 253 -4.12 14.00 -18.54
CA LEU A 253 -3.48 12.93 -17.78
C LEU A 253 -3.22 13.33 -16.32
N PHE A 254 -2.83 14.58 -16.08
CA PHE A 254 -2.68 15.13 -14.74
C PHE A 254 -4.01 15.19 -13.98
N MET A 255 -5.11 15.56 -14.67
CA MET A 255 -6.45 15.53 -14.10
C MET A 255 -6.81 14.13 -13.58
N VAL A 256 -6.45 13.08 -14.33
CA VAL A 256 -6.64 11.69 -13.91
C VAL A 256 -5.73 11.33 -12.74
N LEU A 257 -4.42 11.57 -12.87
CA LEU A 257 -3.41 11.22 -11.87
C LEU A 257 -3.66 11.88 -10.51
N ALA A 258 -3.94 13.19 -10.50
CA ALA A 258 -4.22 13.96 -9.29
C ALA A 258 -5.69 13.90 -8.87
N ASN A 259 -6.51 13.07 -9.52
CA ASN A 259 -7.94 12.89 -9.25
C ASN A 259 -8.67 14.24 -9.11
N ARG A 260 -8.56 15.11 -10.12
CA ARG A 260 -9.12 16.48 -10.13
C ARG A 260 -10.58 16.51 -10.57
N TYR A 261 -11.44 15.75 -9.89
CA TYR A 261 -12.90 15.81 -10.07
C TYR A 261 -13.48 17.19 -9.75
N ASP A 262 -12.78 17.99 -8.93
CA ASP A 262 -13.13 19.36 -8.58
C ASP A 262 -13.07 20.31 -9.79
N TRP A 263 -12.40 19.92 -10.87
CA TRP A 263 -12.45 20.66 -12.14
C TRP A 263 -13.81 20.58 -12.82
N GLN A 264 -14.63 19.58 -12.47
CA GLN A 264 -15.95 19.34 -13.06
C GLN A 264 -15.90 19.23 -14.60
N LEU A 265 -14.83 18.63 -15.11
CA LEU A 265 -14.65 18.33 -16.53
C LEU A 265 -14.80 16.83 -16.78
N PHE A 266 -15.12 16.47 -18.02
CA PHE A 266 -14.93 15.12 -18.55
C PHE A 266 -14.07 15.20 -19.82
N LEU A 267 -13.37 14.12 -20.14
CA LEU A 267 -12.45 14.07 -21.26
C LEU A 267 -13.13 13.38 -22.44
N GLU A 268 -13.49 14.14 -23.45
CA GLU A 268 -13.94 13.60 -24.73
C GLU A 268 -12.73 13.42 -25.67
N VAL A 269 -12.42 12.15 -25.99
CA VAL A 269 -11.24 11.81 -26.78
C VAL A 269 -11.66 11.38 -28.17
N THR A 270 -11.58 12.29 -29.14
CA THR A 270 -12.00 12.03 -30.53
C THR A 270 -10.81 11.91 -31.48
N GLY A 271 -11.01 11.22 -32.61
CA GLY A 271 -10.03 11.14 -33.69
C GLY A 271 -10.14 9.88 -34.55
N PRO A 272 -9.47 9.84 -35.70
CA PRO A 272 -9.49 8.69 -36.61
C PRO A 272 -8.88 7.43 -35.96
N GLY A 273 -9.11 6.27 -36.56
CA GLY A 273 -8.44 5.02 -36.18
C GLY A 273 -6.91 5.17 -36.21
N GLY A 274 -6.20 4.58 -35.26
CA GLY A 274 -4.73 4.63 -35.20
C GLY A 274 -4.11 5.95 -34.70
N SER A 275 -4.93 6.87 -34.17
CA SER A 275 -4.46 8.13 -33.57
C SER A 275 -3.90 8.00 -32.14
N GLY A 276 -3.98 6.81 -31.53
CA GLY A 276 -3.46 6.55 -30.17
C GLY A 276 -4.46 6.77 -29.04
N LYS A 277 -5.78 6.85 -29.31
CA LYS A 277 -6.83 7.02 -28.29
C LYS A 277 -6.85 5.88 -27.26
N SER A 278 -6.73 4.63 -27.72
CA SER A 278 -6.69 3.47 -26.82
C SER A 278 -5.49 3.53 -25.88
N ILE A 279 -4.33 3.98 -26.38
CA ILE A 279 -3.13 4.19 -25.57
C ILE A 279 -3.37 5.31 -24.54
N LEU A 280 -4.08 6.39 -24.89
CA LEU A 280 -4.46 7.41 -23.89
C LEU A 280 -5.28 6.80 -22.75
N ALA A 281 -6.27 5.97 -23.09
CA ALA A 281 -7.13 5.31 -22.11
C ALA A 281 -6.34 4.32 -21.23
N GLU A 282 -5.39 3.57 -21.81
CA GLU A 282 -4.48 2.69 -21.08
C GLU A 282 -3.57 3.47 -20.12
N ILE A 283 -2.96 4.56 -20.58
CA ILE A 283 -2.14 5.44 -19.72
C ILE A 283 -2.99 6.03 -18.59
N ALA A 284 -4.18 6.53 -18.88
CA ALA A 284 -5.09 7.04 -17.86
C ALA A 284 -5.46 5.95 -16.82
N THR A 285 -5.69 4.72 -17.28
CA THR A 285 -5.97 3.56 -16.41
C THR A 285 -4.77 3.26 -15.50
N LEU A 286 -3.55 3.26 -16.06
CA LEU A 286 -2.32 3.06 -15.30
C LEU A 286 -2.14 4.14 -14.23
N LEU A 287 -2.39 5.41 -14.57
CA LEU A 287 -2.26 6.54 -13.65
C LEU A 287 -3.31 6.50 -12.53
N ALA A 288 -4.53 6.04 -12.83
CA ALA A 288 -5.59 5.89 -11.83
C ALA A 288 -5.35 4.65 -10.92
N GLY A 289 -4.72 3.61 -11.47
CA GLY A 289 -4.66 2.26 -10.91
C GLY A 289 -5.78 1.38 -11.47
N GLU A 290 -5.48 0.13 -11.83
CA GLU A 290 -6.46 -0.78 -12.44
C GLU A 290 -7.68 -1.02 -11.54
N ASP A 291 -7.46 -1.21 -10.23
CA ASP A 291 -8.53 -1.39 -9.23
C ASP A 291 -9.37 -0.11 -9.00
N ASN A 292 -8.89 1.04 -9.47
CA ASN A 292 -9.52 2.35 -9.34
C ASN A 292 -10.15 2.83 -10.67
N ALA A 293 -10.06 2.02 -11.72
CA ALA A 293 -10.64 2.30 -13.02
C ALA A 293 -11.75 1.30 -13.35
N THR A 294 -12.86 1.79 -13.90
CA THR A 294 -13.94 0.95 -14.39
C THR A 294 -14.40 1.38 -15.78
N SER A 295 -15.14 0.52 -16.45
CA SER A 295 -15.81 0.84 -17.72
C SER A 295 -17.31 0.80 -17.51
N ALA A 296 -18.02 1.74 -18.12
CA ALA A 296 -19.48 1.85 -18.07
C ALA A 296 -20.02 2.32 -19.41
N ASP A 297 -21.33 2.22 -19.59
CA ASP A 297 -22.06 2.85 -20.69
C ASP A 297 -22.87 4.06 -20.18
N VAL A 298 -23.49 4.80 -21.10
CA VAL A 298 -24.33 5.95 -20.77
C VAL A 298 -25.53 5.53 -19.92
N ASP A 299 -26.12 4.36 -20.21
CA ASP A 299 -27.27 3.81 -19.49
C ASP A 299 -26.95 3.59 -18.00
N THR A 300 -25.72 3.16 -17.68
CA THR A 300 -25.22 2.99 -16.31
C THR A 300 -25.21 4.32 -15.55
N LEU A 301 -24.96 5.45 -16.23
CA LEU A 301 -24.94 6.78 -15.62
C LEU A 301 -26.34 7.36 -15.39
N GLU A 302 -27.32 6.95 -16.18
CA GLU A 302 -28.70 7.43 -16.08
C GLU A 302 -29.48 6.71 -14.97
N ASP A 303 -29.26 5.41 -14.76
CA ASP A 303 -29.95 4.64 -13.72
C ASP A 303 -29.29 4.83 -12.33
N PRO A 304 -30.02 5.39 -11.33
CA PRO A 304 -29.50 5.54 -9.97
C PRO A 304 -28.99 4.24 -9.32
N ARG A 305 -29.56 3.09 -9.67
CA ARG A 305 -29.14 1.79 -9.13
C ARG A 305 -27.85 1.33 -9.78
N ASN A 306 -27.72 1.48 -11.10
CA ASN A 306 -26.52 1.05 -11.83
C ASN A 306 -25.33 1.96 -11.49
N ARG A 307 -25.56 3.26 -11.27
CA ARG A 307 -24.53 4.20 -10.78
C ARG A 307 -23.88 3.77 -9.47
N ALA A 308 -24.58 3.02 -8.62
CA ALA A 308 -23.99 2.54 -7.36
C ALA A 308 -22.76 1.66 -7.59
N SER A 309 -22.69 0.97 -8.74
CA SER A 309 -21.53 0.15 -9.13
C SER A 309 -20.28 0.99 -9.44
N LEU A 310 -20.42 2.30 -9.66
CA LEU A 310 -19.32 3.21 -9.98
C LEU A 310 -18.72 3.89 -8.74
N ILE A 311 -19.31 3.67 -7.56
CA ILE A 311 -18.84 4.26 -6.31
C ILE A 311 -17.46 3.70 -5.96
N GLY A 312 -16.52 4.60 -5.69
CA GLY A 312 -15.17 4.27 -5.24
C GLY A 312 -14.11 4.26 -6.35
N PHE A 313 -14.52 4.27 -7.62
CA PHE A 313 -13.60 4.41 -8.74
C PHE A 313 -13.20 5.88 -8.95
N SER A 314 -11.94 6.14 -9.30
CA SER A 314 -11.43 7.47 -9.64
C SER A 314 -11.44 7.75 -11.14
N LEU A 315 -11.51 6.70 -11.96
CA LEU A 315 -11.63 6.79 -13.42
C LEU A 315 -12.79 5.92 -13.91
N ILE A 316 -13.71 6.53 -14.64
CA ILE A 316 -14.80 5.83 -15.34
C ILE A 316 -14.57 6.04 -16.83
N ARG A 317 -14.42 4.95 -17.57
CA ARG A 317 -14.25 4.97 -19.03
C ARG A 317 -15.58 4.66 -19.69
N LEU A 318 -15.96 5.46 -20.66
CA LEU A 318 -17.10 5.21 -21.52
C LEU A 318 -16.55 4.87 -22.90
N PRO A 319 -16.21 3.59 -23.18
CA PRO A 319 -15.95 3.17 -24.55
C PRO A 319 -17.23 3.32 -25.36
N ASP A 320 -17.10 3.79 -26.61
CA ASP A 320 -18.22 4.02 -27.54
C ASP A 320 -19.28 2.91 -27.55
#